data_AF-A0A8H8JXE7-F1
#
_entry.id   AF-A0A8H8JXE7-F1
#
_cell.length_a   1.000
_cell.length_b   1.000
_cell.length_c   1.000
_cell.angle_alpha   90.00
_cell.angle_beta   90.00
_cell.angle_gamma   90.00
#
_symmetry.space_group_name_H-M   'P 1'
#
loop_
_entity.id
_entity.type
_entity.pdbx_description
1 polymer ?
#
loop_
_entity_poly.entity_id
_entity_poly.type
_entity_poly.pdbx_seq_one_letter_code
_entity_poly.pdbx_strand_id
1 'polypeptide(L)'
;MLTLQFVVAILAGVASGSAVKRAAPVDGISGYATLNGGTTGGAGGATTTVTTLAALRSAVAGTSAKIVKISGIITGDGEVIDVGSKTTILGVGTSSGVTGGGFRIKNGKNVIIRNLRLSKSPAPTDLIGLQNATNVWIDHNTFTSDLDHGKDYYDGQCDITHGSDFVTVSWNVFTEHYKVSLVGHSDNNAAEDTGHLRVTYHHNYFLNVNSRLPSLRFGTGHVYNNYMKMCSTLESILVTELRFLSSNVMDSVLLPIETKLNGGYAVQRNNLFINTTMDTDLVTGTLTTVPYTYALDAASTVATSVEKSAGAGTVTF
;
A
#
# COMPACT_ATOMS: atom_id res chain seq x y z
N MET A 1 17.21 -66.92 -8.30
CA MET A 1 17.79 -65.57 -8.15
C MET A 1 16.66 -64.64 -7.76
N LEU A 2 16.72 -64.12 -6.53
CA LEU A 2 15.73 -63.23 -5.94
C LEU A 2 16.07 -61.79 -6.38
N THR A 3 15.22 -61.13 -7.14
CA THR A 3 15.34 -59.69 -7.41
C THR A 3 14.19 -58.97 -6.71
N LEU A 4 14.52 -58.33 -5.60
CA LEU A 4 13.62 -57.52 -4.79
C LEU A 4 13.51 -56.13 -5.44
N GLN A 5 12.42 -55.85 -6.16
CA GLN A 5 12.12 -54.49 -6.64
C GLN A 5 11.43 -53.71 -5.52
N PHE A 6 12.13 -52.73 -4.96
CA PHE A 6 11.50 -51.68 -4.14
C PHE A 6 10.74 -50.73 -5.06
N VAL A 7 9.41 -50.79 -5.04
CA VAL A 7 8.56 -49.74 -5.59
C VAL A 7 8.41 -48.68 -4.52
N VAL A 8 9.09 -47.54 -4.69
CA VAL A 8 8.88 -46.33 -3.89
C VAL A 8 7.55 -45.73 -4.35
N ALA A 9 6.50 -45.91 -3.57
CA ALA A 9 5.25 -45.19 -3.74
C ALA A 9 5.47 -43.72 -3.33
N ILE A 10 5.64 -42.83 -4.32
CA ILE A 10 5.56 -41.39 -4.09
C ILE A 10 4.09 -41.07 -3.82
N LEU A 11 3.71 -40.97 -2.54
CA LEU A 11 2.48 -40.29 -2.16
C LEU A 11 2.66 -38.81 -2.52
N ALA A 12 2.18 -38.44 -3.71
CA ALA A 12 1.89 -37.05 -4.03
C ALA A 12 0.77 -36.59 -3.09
N GLY A 13 1.15 -35.98 -1.96
CA GLY A 13 0.24 -35.27 -1.10
C GLY A 13 -0.39 -34.13 -1.88
N VAL A 14 -1.60 -34.35 -2.41
CA VAL A 14 -2.48 -33.28 -2.85
C VAL A 14 -2.90 -32.48 -1.63
N ALA A 15 -2.12 -31.46 -1.29
CA ALA A 15 -2.57 -30.37 -0.43
C ALA A 15 -3.69 -29.64 -1.20
N SER A 16 -4.92 -30.11 -1.01
CA SER A 16 -6.15 -29.51 -1.49
C SER A 16 -6.46 -28.28 -0.65
N GLY A 17 -5.71 -27.20 -0.89
CA GLY A 17 -6.14 -25.87 -0.47
C GLY A 17 -7.28 -25.44 -1.37
N SER A 18 -8.53 -25.67 -0.95
CA SER A 18 -9.68 -25.05 -1.59
C SER A 18 -9.54 -23.53 -1.46
N ALA A 19 -9.12 -22.86 -2.52
CA ALA A 19 -9.21 -21.40 -2.61
C ALA A 19 -10.69 -21.03 -2.50
N VAL A 20 -11.09 -20.55 -1.33
CA VAL A 20 -12.43 -20.00 -1.12
C VAL A 20 -12.53 -18.76 -2.00
N LYS A 21 -13.32 -18.87 -3.08
CA LYS A 21 -13.68 -17.78 -4.02
C LYS A 21 -14.54 -16.71 -3.32
N ARG A 22 -14.00 -16.02 -2.32
CA ARG A 22 -14.64 -14.82 -1.79
C ARG A 22 -13.72 -13.64 -2.06
N ALA A 23 -14.26 -12.65 -2.76
CA ALA A 23 -13.67 -11.33 -2.81
C ALA A 23 -13.41 -10.86 -1.37
N ALA A 24 -12.24 -10.27 -1.12
CA ALA A 24 -12.01 -9.58 0.14
C ALA A 24 -13.17 -8.59 0.36
N PRO A 25 -13.80 -8.53 1.55
CA PRO A 25 -14.81 -7.52 1.82
C PRO A 25 -14.23 -6.14 1.51
N VAL A 26 -14.90 -5.38 0.64
CA VAL A 26 -14.46 -4.04 0.24
C VAL A 26 -14.25 -3.12 1.46
N ASP A 27 -14.98 -3.35 2.55
CA ASP A 27 -14.91 -2.54 3.77
C ASP A 27 -14.19 -3.23 4.95
N GLY A 28 -13.50 -4.34 4.70
CA GLY A 28 -12.79 -5.12 5.72
C GLY A 28 -11.28 -4.93 5.68
N ILE A 29 -10.67 -4.63 6.82
CA ILE A 29 -9.20 -4.61 6.93
C ILE A 29 -8.63 -6.03 6.78
N SER A 30 -7.59 -6.15 5.96
CA SER A 30 -6.77 -7.35 5.78
C SER A 30 -5.30 -6.96 5.89
N GLY A 31 -4.38 -7.92 5.89
CA GLY A 31 -2.95 -7.60 5.87
C GLY A 31 -2.32 -7.37 7.24
N TYR A 32 -1.09 -6.86 7.24
CA TYR A 32 -0.28 -6.65 8.43
C TYR A 32 -0.90 -5.68 9.45
N ALA A 33 -1.76 -4.75 9.03
CA ALA A 33 -2.43 -3.82 9.95
C ALA A 33 -3.47 -4.51 10.86
N THR A 34 -3.84 -5.77 10.58
CA THR A 34 -4.67 -6.61 11.46
C THR A 34 -3.89 -7.20 12.65
N LEU A 35 -2.56 -7.24 12.56
CA LEU A 35 -1.68 -7.81 13.58
C LEU A 35 -1.32 -6.76 14.63
N ASN A 36 -0.49 -7.14 15.62
CA ASN A 36 0.00 -6.23 16.66
C ASN A 36 -1.11 -5.52 17.46
N GLY A 37 -2.22 -6.23 17.73
CA GLY A 37 -3.40 -5.67 18.38
C GLY A 37 -4.40 -4.98 17.43
N GLY A 38 -4.10 -4.94 16.13
CA GLY A 38 -5.00 -4.45 15.09
C GLY A 38 -5.02 -2.94 14.93
N THR A 39 -5.82 -2.49 13.97
CA THR A 39 -6.00 -1.07 13.64
C THR A 39 -7.47 -0.70 13.71
N THR A 40 -7.83 0.12 14.70
CA THR A 40 -9.18 0.60 15.00
C THR A 40 -9.31 2.12 14.88
N GLY A 41 -8.20 2.82 14.66
CA GLY A 41 -8.16 4.28 14.54
C GLY A 41 -8.73 4.96 15.77
N GLY A 42 -9.68 5.87 15.54
CA GLY A 42 -10.38 6.63 16.55
C GLY A 42 -11.71 6.05 17.02
N ALA A 43 -11.97 4.75 16.80
CA ALA A 43 -13.19 4.10 17.28
C ALA A 43 -13.45 4.38 18.78
N GLY A 44 -14.70 4.73 19.12
CA GLY A 44 -15.10 5.15 20.47
C GLY A 44 -14.71 6.58 20.85
N GLY A 45 -14.04 7.32 19.97
CA GLY A 45 -13.67 8.72 20.15
C GLY A 45 -14.75 9.73 19.72
N ALA A 46 -14.49 11.00 20.00
CA ALA A 46 -15.34 12.10 19.53
C ALA A 46 -15.26 12.22 18.00
N THR A 47 -16.39 12.58 17.37
CA THR A 47 -16.47 12.83 15.93
C THR A 47 -16.59 14.31 15.65
N THR A 48 -15.74 14.84 14.77
CA THR A 48 -15.74 16.24 14.35
C THR A 48 -15.71 16.34 12.83
N THR A 49 -16.51 17.22 12.23
CA THR A 49 -16.45 17.54 10.80
C THR A 49 -15.69 18.84 10.59
N VAL A 50 -14.77 18.86 9.64
CA VAL A 50 -13.92 20.02 9.31
C VAL A 50 -14.02 20.38 7.83
N THR A 51 -13.92 21.66 7.54
CA THR A 51 -13.99 22.24 6.18
C THR A 51 -12.85 23.21 5.90
N THR A 52 -11.95 23.44 6.86
CA THR A 52 -10.81 24.38 6.74
C THR A 52 -9.52 23.73 7.21
N LEU A 53 -8.38 24.18 6.67
CA LEU A 53 -7.07 23.65 7.01
C LEU A 53 -6.74 23.82 8.51
N ALA A 54 -7.06 24.97 9.09
CA ALA A 54 -6.82 25.25 10.51
C ALA A 54 -7.64 24.30 11.41
N ALA A 55 -8.92 24.08 11.10
CA ALA A 55 -9.76 23.14 11.83
C ALA A 55 -9.27 21.70 11.68
N LEU A 56 -8.84 21.31 10.47
CA LEU A 56 -8.27 20.00 10.20
C LEU A 56 -7.02 19.74 11.04
N ARG A 57 -6.03 20.64 11.01
CA ARG A 57 -4.79 20.53 11.80
C ARG A 57 -5.08 20.39 13.30
N SER A 58 -6.01 21.19 13.82
CA SER A 58 -6.40 21.10 15.22
C SER A 58 -7.08 19.77 15.55
N ALA A 59 -7.98 19.30 14.69
CA ALA A 59 -8.79 18.12 14.95
C ALA A 59 -8.00 16.80 14.89
N VAL A 60 -6.93 16.71 14.09
CA VAL A 60 -6.15 15.47 13.91
C VAL A 60 -4.97 15.32 14.89
N ALA A 61 -4.67 16.35 15.68
CA ALA A 61 -3.55 16.36 16.61
C ALA A 61 -3.81 15.55 17.90
N GLY A 62 -2.73 15.22 18.62
CA GLY A 62 -2.77 14.56 19.94
C GLY A 62 -3.13 13.07 19.89
N THR A 63 -3.24 12.42 21.05
CA THR A 63 -3.25 10.94 21.14
C THR A 63 -4.57 10.31 21.60
N SER A 64 -5.57 11.12 21.96
CA SER A 64 -6.91 10.65 22.32
C SER A 64 -7.66 10.10 21.10
N ALA A 65 -8.48 9.05 21.29
CA ALA A 65 -9.29 8.49 20.21
C ALA A 65 -10.20 9.57 19.58
N LYS A 66 -10.18 9.71 18.24
CA LYS A 66 -10.97 10.72 17.52
C LYS A 66 -11.28 10.34 16.07
N ILE A 67 -12.46 10.72 15.60
CA ILE A 67 -12.88 10.60 14.20
C ILE A 67 -12.99 12.00 13.61
N VAL A 68 -12.24 12.27 12.55
CA VAL A 68 -12.24 13.56 11.84
C VAL A 68 -12.81 13.35 10.45
N LYS A 69 -13.97 13.94 10.18
CA LYS A 69 -14.61 13.92 8.87
C LYS A 69 -14.22 15.18 8.10
N ILE A 70 -13.64 15.02 6.91
CA ILE A 70 -13.38 16.13 5.98
C ILE A 70 -14.57 16.26 5.06
N SER A 71 -15.13 17.46 4.95
CA SER A 71 -16.24 17.76 4.04
C SER A 71 -15.81 18.79 3.00
N GLY A 72 -15.71 18.35 1.74
CA GLY A 72 -15.18 19.15 0.64
C GLY A 72 -13.66 19.04 0.49
N ILE A 73 -13.12 19.70 -0.52
CA ILE A 73 -11.67 19.77 -0.76
C ILE A 73 -11.10 20.95 0.01
N ILE A 74 -10.23 20.66 0.98
CA ILE A 74 -9.48 21.67 1.73
C ILE A 74 -8.20 22.00 0.95
N THR A 75 -7.99 23.29 0.67
CA THR A 75 -6.72 23.76 0.10
C THR A 75 -5.67 23.86 1.20
N GLY A 76 -4.57 23.13 1.02
CA GLY A 76 -3.36 23.19 1.83
C GLY A 76 -2.47 24.38 1.48
N ASP A 77 -1.44 24.58 2.28
CA ASP A 77 -0.46 25.67 2.19
C ASP A 77 0.94 25.15 1.79
N GLY A 78 1.03 23.92 1.29
CA GLY A 78 2.28 23.20 1.01
C GLY A 78 2.89 22.49 2.23
N GLU A 79 2.43 22.83 3.43
CA GLU A 79 2.98 22.30 4.68
C GLU A 79 2.27 21.03 5.14
N VAL A 80 3.02 20.22 5.87
CA VAL A 80 2.55 18.95 6.41
C VAL A 80 1.44 19.11 7.45
N ILE A 81 0.50 18.16 7.46
CA ILE A 81 -0.55 18.01 8.48
C ILE A 81 -0.17 16.83 9.37
N ASP A 82 0.38 17.10 10.55
CA ASP A 82 0.78 16.06 11.50
C ASP A 82 -0.45 15.43 12.19
N VAL A 83 -0.60 14.11 12.02
CA VAL A 83 -1.69 13.30 12.56
C VAL A 83 -1.21 12.52 13.78
N GLY A 84 -1.92 12.68 14.90
CA GLY A 84 -1.63 11.95 16.12
C GLY A 84 -2.27 10.56 16.19
N SER A 85 -1.85 9.78 17.18
CA SER A 85 -2.32 8.40 17.41
C SER A 85 -3.83 8.31 17.65
N LYS A 86 -4.40 7.13 17.39
CA LYS A 86 -5.83 6.80 17.60
C LYS A 86 -6.76 7.73 16.82
N THR A 87 -6.43 7.97 15.56
CA THR A 87 -7.17 8.89 14.70
C THR A 87 -7.76 8.15 13.51
N THR A 88 -9.02 8.42 13.21
CA THR A 88 -9.65 8.04 11.95
C THR A 88 -9.97 9.30 11.17
N ILE A 89 -9.43 9.45 9.96
CA ILE A 89 -9.75 10.55 9.03
C ILE A 89 -10.59 9.99 7.90
N LEU A 90 -11.78 10.57 7.67
CA LEU A 90 -12.74 10.11 6.67
C LEU A 90 -13.13 11.25 5.73
N GLY A 91 -13.16 11.01 4.42
CA GLY A 91 -13.82 11.92 3.48
C GLY A 91 -15.33 11.71 3.49
N VAL A 92 -16.11 12.80 3.55
CA VAL A 92 -17.56 12.77 3.43
C VAL A 92 -17.96 12.74 1.95
N GLY A 93 -18.88 11.85 1.59
CA GLY A 93 -19.33 11.71 0.21
C GLY A 93 -18.21 11.31 -0.77
N THR A 94 -18.25 11.86 -1.98
CA THR A 94 -17.36 11.48 -3.10
C THR A 94 -16.26 12.51 -3.42
N SER A 95 -16.34 13.70 -2.82
CA SER A 95 -15.54 14.87 -3.19
C SER A 95 -14.92 15.56 -1.98
N SER A 96 -14.32 14.78 -1.08
CA SER A 96 -13.68 15.29 0.13
C SER A 96 -12.20 14.91 0.22
N GLY A 97 -11.38 15.79 0.77
CA GLY A 97 -9.95 15.56 0.91
C GLY A 97 -9.12 16.84 0.96
N VAL A 98 -7.88 16.76 0.52
CA VAL A 98 -6.89 17.85 0.62
C VAL A 98 -6.15 17.99 -0.71
N THR A 99 -5.99 19.23 -1.17
CA THR A 99 -5.09 19.54 -2.30
C THR A 99 -4.02 20.52 -1.85
N GLY A 100 -2.80 20.45 -2.38
CA GLY A 100 -1.75 21.41 -2.01
C GLY A 100 -1.14 21.18 -0.63
N GLY A 101 -1.13 19.93 -0.15
CA GLY A 101 -0.55 19.53 1.12
C GLY A 101 -0.83 18.05 1.41
N GLY A 102 -0.31 17.53 2.52
CA GLY A 102 -0.43 16.11 2.83
C GLY A 102 -0.29 15.79 4.31
N PHE A 103 -0.56 14.54 4.65
CA PHE A 103 -0.60 14.05 6.04
C PHE A 103 0.72 13.39 6.42
N ARG A 104 1.17 13.62 7.66
CA ARG A 104 2.26 12.83 8.24
C ARG A 104 1.84 12.19 9.55
N ILE A 105 2.12 10.89 9.68
CA ILE A 105 1.99 10.17 10.94
C ILE A 105 3.41 9.92 11.45
N LYS A 106 3.84 10.71 12.42
CA LYS A 106 5.18 10.61 13.02
C LYS A 106 5.10 10.11 14.45
N ASN A 107 5.79 9.01 14.76
CA ASN A 107 5.73 8.33 16.07
C ASN A 107 4.28 7.99 16.48
N GLY A 108 3.40 7.81 15.49
CA GLY A 108 1.97 7.59 15.68
C GLY A 108 1.61 6.11 15.71
N LYS A 109 0.52 5.77 16.42
CA LYS A 109 -0.01 4.41 16.43
C LYS A 109 -1.52 4.40 16.22
N ASN A 110 -2.01 3.38 15.52
CA ASN A 110 -3.44 3.12 15.36
C ASN A 110 -4.14 4.25 14.61
N VAL A 111 -3.87 4.38 13.31
CA VAL A 111 -4.41 5.45 12.46
C VAL A 111 -5.10 4.87 11.23
N ILE A 112 -6.26 5.44 10.89
CA ILE A 112 -7.03 5.10 9.69
C ILE A 112 -7.19 6.37 8.85
N ILE A 113 -6.86 6.31 7.56
CA ILE A 113 -7.08 7.39 6.59
C ILE A 113 -7.88 6.82 5.42
N ARG A 114 -9.12 7.27 5.24
CA ARG A 114 -10.04 6.66 4.25
C ARG A 114 -10.88 7.65 3.48
N ASN A 115 -11.21 7.28 2.25
CA ASN A 115 -12.14 7.98 1.37
C ASN A 115 -11.75 9.43 1.02
N LEU A 116 -10.44 9.72 0.96
CA LEU A 116 -9.95 11.06 0.64
C LEU A 116 -9.47 11.17 -0.81
N ARG A 117 -9.78 12.29 -1.46
CA ARG A 117 -9.08 12.77 -2.65
C ARG A 117 -7.89 13.62 -2.22
N LEU A 118 -6.69 13.12 -2.44
CA LEU A 118 -5.44 13.74 -2.03
C LEU A 118 -4.67 14.16 -3.27
N SER A 119 -4.32 15.44 -3.39
CA SER A 119 -3.68 15.91 -4.61
C SER A 119 -2.62 16.99 -4.48
N LYS A 120 -1.64 16.94 -5.38
CA LYS A 120 -0.70 18.04 -5.67
C LYS A 120 -0.01 18.62 -4.43
N SER A 121 0.48 17.76 -3.54
CA SER A 121 1.29 18.18 -2.39
C SER A 121 2.72 18.47 -2.85
N PRO A 122 3.18 19.73 -2.84
CA PRO A 122 4.53 20.06 -3.30
C PRO A 122 5.59 19.40 -2.41
N ALA A 123 6.72 19.04 -3.01
CA ALA A 123 7.87 18.58 -2.26
C ALA A 123 8.28 19.64 -1.20
N PRO A 124 8.73 19.22 -0.01
CA PRO A 124 9.07 17.85 0.38
C PRO A 124 7.90 17.07 1.02
N THR A 125 6.67 17.56 0.94
CA THR A 125 5.53 16.94 1.63
C THR A 125 4.89 15.86 0.77
N ASP A 126 4.91 14.61 1.23
CA ASP A 126 4.14 13.51 0.62
C ASP A 126 2.63 13.72 0.83
N LEU A 127 1.78 13.14 -0.03
CA LEU A 127 0.34 13.14 0.22
C LEU A 127 -0.01 12.38 1.52
N ILE A 128 0.65 11.25 1.77
CA ILE A 128 0.71 10.57 3.07
C ILE A 128 2.14 10.10 3.34
N GLY A 129 2.73 10.51 4.46
CA GLY A 129 4.03 10.03 4.92
C GLY A 129 3.96 9.40 6.31
N LEU A 130 4.51 8.20 6.47
CA LEU A 130 4.66 7.51 7.75
C LEU A 130 6.12 7.54 8.17
N GLN A 131 6.37 7.93 9.42
CA GLN A 131 7.70 7.95 10.04
C GLN A 131 7.59 7.34 11.43
N ASN A 132 8.18 6.16 11.65
CA ASN A 132 8.06 5.42 12.90
C ASN A 132 6.60 5.25 13.37
N ALA A 133 5.71 4.94 12.42
CA ALA A 133 4.29 4.77 12.67
C ALA A 133 3.91 3.28 12.69
N THR A 134 3.00 2.87 13.59
CA THR A 134 2.58 1.47 13.70
C THR A 134 1.06 1.29 13.63
N ASN A 135 0.60 0.18 13.05
CA ASN A 135 -0.83 -0.13 12.91
C ASN A 135 -1.57 0.99 12.17
N VAL A 136 -1.33 1.07 10.87
CA VAL A 136 -1.91 2.10 10.00
C VAL A 136 -2.66 1.46 8.84
N TRP A 137 -3.88 1.95 8.58
CA TRP A 137 -4.70 1.52 7.46
C TRP A 137 -5.03 2.71 6.55
N ILE A 138 -4.55 2.64 5.31
CA ILE A 138 -4.74 3.65 4.26
C ILE A 138 -5.63 3.02 3.20
N ASP A 139 -6.89 3.45 3.12
CA ASP A 139 -7.88 2.71 2.35
C ASP A 139 -8.91 3.54 1.59
N HIS A 140 -9.24 3.14 0.36
CA HIS A 140 -10.19 3.86 -0.50
C HIS A 140 -9.85 5.34 -0.72
N ASN A 141 -8.58 5.71 -0.78
CA ASN A 141 -8.17 7.06 -1.13
C ASN A 141 -7.84 7.14 -2.63
N THR A 142 -7.92 8.34 -3.20
CA THR A 142 -7.42 8.64 -4.53
C THR A 142 -6.29 9.66 -4.41
N PHE A 143 -5.09 9.27 -4.84
CA PHE A 143 -3.88 10.07 -4.87
C PHE A 143 -3.61 10.51 -6.30
N THR A 144 -3.42 11.81 -6.52
CA THR A 144 -3.13 12.34 -7.85
C THR A 144 -2.21 13.55 -7.79
N SER A 145 -1.30 13.68 -8.75
CA SER A 145 -0.48 14.87 -8.91
C SER A 145 -0.65 15.40 -10.34
N ASP A 146 0.45 15.62 -11.05
CA ASP A 146 0.52 15.74 -12.50
C ASP A 146 1.92 15.31 -12.97
N LEU A 147 2.10 15.19 -14.28
CA LEU A 147 3.36 14.81 -14.92
C LEU A 147 4.06 16.01 -15.62
N ASP A 148 3.56 17.22 -15.41
CA ASP A 148 4.01 18.41 -16.16
C ASP A 148 5.20 19.12 -15.50
N HIS A 149 5.39 18.94 -14.19
CA HIS A 149 6.42 19.64 -13.40
C HIS A 149 7.73 18.85 -13.19
N GLY A 150 7.83 17.64 -13.75
CA GLY A 150 8.97 16.75 -13.54
C GLY A 150 8.98 16.04 -12.19
N LYS A 151 9.93 15.11 -12.01
CA LYS A 151 9.86 14.07 -10.96
C LYS A 151 10.03 14.53 -9.51
N ASP A 152 10.62 15.71 -9.28
CA ASP A 152 10.95 16.19 -7.93
C ASP A 152 10.18 17.45 -7.52
N TYR A 153 9.23 17.91 -8.35
CA TYR A 153 8.31 18.98 -7.95
C TYR A 153 7.34 18.50 -6.86
N TYR A 154 6.86 17.27 -7.01
CA TYR A 154 6.16 16.51 -5.98
C TYR A 154 7.10 15.41 -5.44
N ASP A 155 6.91 14.99 -4.19
CA ASP A 155 7.67 13.87 -3.62
C ASP A 155 6.91 12.54 -3.70
N GLY A 156 6.57 11.90 -2.58
CA GLY A 156 5.80 10.66 -2.51
C GLY A 156 4.29 10.86 -2.54
N GLN A 157 3.53 9.84 -3.00
CA GLN A 157 2.09 9.78 -2.73
C GLN A 157 1.83 9.08 -1.38
N CYS A 158 2.53 7.98 -1.10
CA CYS A 158 2.35 7.22 0.13
C CYS A 158 3.66 6.60 0.58
N ASP A 159 4.44 7.30 1.40
CA ASP A 159 5.75 6.84 1.86
C ASP A 159 5.69 6.26 3.29
N ILE A 160 6.44 5.18 3.51
CA ILE A 160 6.46 4.39 4.75
C ILE A 160 7.91 4.19 5.19
N THR A 161 8.37 4.97 6.16
CA THR A 161 9.80 5.10 6.48
C THR A 161 10.06 5.03 7.97
N HIS A 162 11.34 5.01 8.35
CA HIS A 162 11.81 5.10 9.74
C HIS A 162 11.21 4.03 10.65
N GLY A 163 11.38 2.75 10.32
CA GLY A 163 10.88 1.64 11.13
C GLY A 163 9.36 1.57 11.25
N SER A 164 8.60 2.29 10.41
CA SER A 164 7.14 2.16 10.38
C SER A 164 6.74 0.71 10.12
N ASP A 165 5.63 0.25 10.70
CA ASP A 165 5.36 -1.18 10.77
C ASP A 165 3.88 -1.53 10.89
N PHE A 166 3.50 -2.75 10.52
CA PHE A 166 2.12 -3.21 10.52
C PHE A 166 1.18 -2.29 9.73
N VAL A 167 1.52 -2.06 8.46
CA VAL A 167 0.78 -1.13 7.59
C VAL A 167 0.00 -1.90 6.52
N THR A 168 -1.20 -1.41 6.19
CA THR A 168 -1.98 -1.90 5.04
C THR A 168 -2.44 -0.72 4.20
N VAL A 169 -2.16 -0.82 2.91
CA VAL A 169 -2.54 0.11 1.85
C VAL A 169 -3.49 -0.65 0.93
N SER A 170 -4.79 -0.36 0.98
CA SER A 170 -5.79 -1.15 0.26
C SER A 170 -6.80 -0.32 -0.51
N TRP A 171 -7.26 -0.83 -1.65
CA TRP A 171 -8.34 -0.20 -2.41
C TRP A 171 -8.09 1.27 -2.77
N ASN A 172 -6.84 1.72 -2.85
CA ASN A 172 -6.53 3.09 -3.23
C ASN A 172 -6.34 3.20 -4.75
N VAL A 173 -6.54 4.40 -5.29
CA VAL A 173 -6.12 4.77 -6.65
C VAL A 173 -4.90 5.68 -6.56
N PHE A 174 -3.80 5.30 -7.19
CA PHE A 174 -2.61 6.10 -7.38
C PHE A 174 -2.47 6.43 -8.85
N THR A 175 -2.52 7.72 -9.21
CA THR A 175 -2.50 8.14 -10.61
C THR A 175 -1.68 9.39 -10.84
N GLU A 176 -1.20 9.57 -12.07
CA GLU A 176 -0.57 10.82 -12.55
C GLU A 176 0.57 11.31 -11.64
N HIS A 177 1.59 10.48 -11.43
CA HIS A 177 2.66 10.79 -10.48
C HIS A 177 3.98 10.06 -10.78
N TYR A 178 5.10 10.66 -10.36
CA TYR A 178 6.42 10.07 -10.59
C TYR A 178 6.86 9.04 -9.53
N LYS A 179 6.87 9.41 -8.25
CA LYS A 179 7.40 8.57 -7.15
C LYS A 179 6.25 8.15 -6.23
N VAL A 180 5.66 6.97 -6.44
CA VAL A 180 4.38 6.64 -5.78
C VAL A 180 4.53 6.29 -4.30
N SER A 181 5.24 5.21 -3.99
CA SER A 181 5.31 4.69 -2.62
C SER A 181 6.67 4.10 -2.28
N LEU A 182 7.44 4.83 -1.49
CA LEU A 182 8.70 4.40 -0.90
C LEU A 182 8.46 3.69 0.42
N VAL A 183 9.08 2.53 0.62
CA VAL A 183 9.09 1.82 1.89
C VAL A 183 10.55 1.61 2.31
N GLY A 184 10.98 2.26 3.39
CA GLY A 184 12.39 2.35 3.77
C GLY A 184 13.17 3.34 2.87
N HIS A 185 13.66 4.42 3.47
CA HIS A 185 14.08 5.62 2.73
C HIS A 185 15.55 5.61 2.26
N SER A 186 16.40 4.78 2.86
CA SER A 186 17.85 4.82 2.63
C SER A 186 18.49 3.46 2.87
N ASP A 187 19.41 3.05 2.00
CA ASP A 187 20.20 1.81 2.15
C ASP A 187 21.10 1.83 3.40
N ASN A 188 21.35 3.02 3.97
CA ASN A 188 22.14 3.20 5.19
C ASN A 188 21.29 3.18 6.47
N ASN A 189 19.99 2.91 6.37
CA ASN A 189 19.07 2.95 7.52
C ASN A 189 18.77 1.57 8.14
N ALA A 190 19.60 0.56 7.83
CA ALA A 190 19.38 -0.81 8.28
C ALA A 190 19.23 -0.94 9.81
N ALA A 191 19.94 -0.12 10.60
CA ALA A 191 19.87 -0.16 12.06
C ALA A 191 18.48 0.20 12.62
N GLU A 192 17.71 1.03 11.91
CA GLU A 192 16.35 1.42 12.27
C GLU A 192 15.30 0.53 11.57
N ASP A 193 15.51 0.18 10.29
CA ASP A 193 14.49 -0.45 9.46
C ASP A 193 14.47 -1.99 9.51
N THR A 194 15.59 -2.63 9.89
CA THR A 194 15.67 -4.11 9.92
C THR A 194 14.73 -4.67 10.99
N GLY A 195 13.88 -5.63 10.62
CA GLY A 195 12.86 -6.21 11.49
C GLY A 195 11.54 -5.41 11.55
N HIS A 196 11.44 -4.31 10.81
CA HIS A 196 10.27 -3.46 10.68
C HIS A 196 9.72 -3.46 9.25
N LEU A 197 8.97 -2.42 8.86
CA LEU A 197 8.48 -2.20 7.49
C LEU A 197 7.65 -3.39 6.95
N ARG A 198 6.83 -4.01 7.81
CA ARG A 198 5.87 -5.05 7.38
C ARG A 198 4.64 -4.38 6.80
N VAL A 199 4.52 -4.47 5.48
CA VAL A 199 3.50 -3.74 4.72
C VAL A 199 2.69 -4.67 3.83
N THR A 200 1.42 -4.35 3.67
CA THR A 200 0.51 -5.05 2.75
C THR A 200 -0.03 -4.05 1.74
N TYR A 201 0.05 -4.38 0.46
CA TYR A 201 -0.62 -3.65 -0.62
C TYR A 201 -1.60 -4.58 -1.29
N HIS A 202 -2.90 -4.25 -1.25
CA HIS A 202 -3.88 -5.04 -1.99
C HIS A 202 -5.01 -4.26 -2.63
N HIS A 203 -5.47 -4.74 -3.78
CA HIS A 203 -6.59 -4.13 -4.49
C HIS A 203 -6.39 -2.64 -4.81
N ASN A 204 -5.15 -2.16 -4.84
CA ASN A 204 -4.86 -0.81 -5.29
C ASN A 204 -4.82 -0.76 -6.81
N TYR A 205 -5.22 0.38 -7.37
CA TYR A 205 -5.06 0.72 -8.77
C TYR A 205 -3.90 1.69 -8.92
N PHE A 206 -2.85 1.27 -9.62
CA PHE A 206 -1.77 2.13 -10.07
C PHE A 206 -1.97 2.43 -11.56
N LEU A 207 -2.21 3.69 -11.91
CA LEU A 207 -2.54 4.09 -13.27
C LEU A 207 -1.67 5.26 -13.73
N ASN A 208 -0.94 5.11 -14.84
CA ASN A 208 -0.16 6.21 -15.41
C ASN A 208 0.81 6.85 -14.39
N VAL A 209 1.60 6.00 -13.73
CA VAL A 209 2.60 6.39 -12.72
C VAL A 209 3.99 5.89 -13.10
N ASN A 210 5.03 6.60 -12.66
CA ASN A 210 6.38 6.35 -13.17
C ASN A 210 7.17 5.27 -12.39
N SER A 211 7.08 5.22 -11.07
CA SER A 211 7.94 4.34 -10.25
C SER A 211 7.41 4.10 -8.83
N ARG A 212 8.07 3.18 -8.10
CA ARG A 212 7.85 2.84 -6.68
C ARG A 212 6.46 2.26 -6.38
N LEU A 213 6.17 1.05 -6.89
CA LEU A 213 4.84 0.41 -6.85
C LEU A 213 4.71 -0.88 -5.99
N PRO A 214 5.09 -0.92 -4.70
CA PRO A 214 5.98 -0.01 -3.98
C PRO A 214 7.46 -0.29 -4.28
N SER A 215 8.34 0.63 -3.90
CA SER A 215 9.79 0.34 -3.73
C SER A 215 10.06 0.04 -2.26
N LEU A 216 10.78 -1.04 -1.92
CA LEU A 216 10.83 -1.50 -0.52
C LEU A 216 12.20 -1.97 -0.07
N ARG A 217 12.76 -1.34 0.96
CA ARG A 217 14.02 -1.71 1.62
C ARG A 217 13.77 -2.37 2.98
N PHE A 218 14.60 -3.35 3.33
CA PHE A 218 14.69 -4.08 4.61
C PHE A 218 13.44 -4.82 5.10
N GLY A 219 12.23 -4.33 4.85
CA GLY A 219 11.01 -4.89 5.40
C GLY A 219 10.44 -6.08 4.62
N THR A 220 9.30 -6.56 5.08
CA THR A 220 8.53 -7.61 4.41
C THR A 220 7.29 -7.05 3.73
N GLY A 221 7.18 -7.24 2.41
CA GLY A 221 6.02 -6.80 1.63
C GLY A 221 5.16 -7.96 1.14
N HIS A 222 3.85 -7.91 1.42
CA HIS A 222 2.85 -8.75 0.74
C HIS A 222 2.03 -7.89 -0.20
N VAL A 223 2.17 -8.13 -1.50
CA VAL A 223 1.58 -7.32 -2.56
C VAL A 223 0.70 -8.23 -3.41
N TYR A 224 -0.62 -8.10 -3.27
CA TYR A 224 -1.56 -9.04 -3.92
C TYR A 224 -2.80 -8.37 -4.48
N ASN A 225 -3.36 -8.93 -5.56
CA ASN A 225 -4.56 -8.40 -6.22
C ASN A 225 -4.53 -6.90 -6.55
N ASN A 226 -3.36 -6.31 -6.78
CA ASN A 226 -3.27 -4.95 -7.30
C ASN A 226 -3.38 -4.97 -8.83
N TYR A 227 -3.86 -3.87 -9.38
CA TYR A 227 -3.86 -3.64 -10.81
C TYR A 227 -2.93 -2.48 -11.14
N MET A 228 -1.95 -2.72 -12.00
CA MET A 228 -0.95 -1.75 -12.44
C MET A 228 -1.10 -1.58 -13.94
N LYS A 229 -1.37 -0.36 -14.41
CA LYS A 229 -1.66 -0.06 -15.80
C LYS A 229 -0.90 1.16 -16.29
N MET A 230 -0.28 1.07 -17.48
CA MET A 230 0.45 2.18 -18.11
C MET A 230 1.52 2.77 -17.17
N CYS A 231 2.26 1.90 -16.49
CA CYS A 231 3.29 2.32 -15.55
C CYS A 231 4.67 2.15 -16.18
N SER A 232 5.61 3.05 -15.89
CA SER A 232 7.02 2.84 -16.24
C SER A 232 7.80 2.23 -15.08
N THR A 233 9.08 1.92 -15.32
CA THR A 233 9.99 1.35 -14.32
C THR A 233 11.41 1.85 -14.49
N LEU A 234 11.88 2.60 -13.49
CA LEU A 234 13.29 2.77 -13.18
C LEU A 234 13.61 2.48 -11.70
N GLU A 235 12.64 2.10 -10.87
CA GLU A 235 12.81 1.91 -9.41
C GLU A 235 11.72 1.00 -8.79
N SER A 236 11.17 0.07 -9.55
CA SER A 236 10.09 -0.80 -9.05
C SER A 236 10.69 -2.01 -8.36
N ILE A 237 10.72 -1.92 -7.02
CA ILE A 237 11.27 -2.90 -6.08
C ILE A 237 12.80 -2.76 -5.96
N LEU A 238 13.24 -1.74 -5.22
CA LEU A 238 14.60 -1.69 -4.70
C LEU A 238 14.68 -2.39 -3.34
N VAL A 239 15.58 -3.36 -3.23
CA VAL A 239 16.20 -3.88 -1.99
C VAL A 239 15.44 -4.99 -1.21
N THR A 240 16.26 -5.79 -0.52
CA THR A 240 16.05 -7.03 0.24
C THR A 240 14.96 -6.99 1.30
N GLU A 241 13.97 -7.89 1.18
CA GLU A 241 13.61 -8.91 2.20
C GLU A 241 12.31 -9.65 1.82
N LEU A 242 12.40 -10.68 0.98
CA LEU A 242 11.28 -11.60 0.68
C LEU A 242 9.91 -10.95 0.42
N ARG A 243 9.61 -10.63 -0.84
CA ARG A 243 8.25 -10.24 -1.22
C ARG A 243 7.39 -11.45 -1.51
N PHE A 244 6.11 -11.35 -1.17
CA PHE A 244 5.13 -12.26 -1.72
C PHE A 244 4.19 -11.50 -2.67
N LEU A 245 4.27 -11.82 -3.96
CA LEU A 245 3.54 -11.17 -5.05
C LEU A 245 2.52 -12.15 -5.60
N SER A 246 1.24 -11.93 -5.31
CA SER A 246 0.19 -12.89 -5.64
C SER A 246 -0.99 -12.29 -6.39
N SER A 247 -1.33 -12.89 -7.54
CA SER A 247 -2.54 -12.56 -8.30
C SER A 247 -2.68 -11.08 -8.63
N ASN A 248 -1.56 -10.39 -8.89
CA ASN A 248 -1.59 -9.01 -9.41
C ASN A 248 -1.76 -9.02 -10.93
N VAL A 249 -2.26 -7.91 -11.48
CA VAL A 249 -2.35 -7.68 -12.93
C VAL A 249 -1.44 -6.53 -13.29
N MET A 250 -0.54 -6.75 -14.24
CA MET A 250 0.35 -5.73 -14.81
C MET A 250 0.04 -5.61 -16.29
N ASP A 251 -0.57 -4.51 -16.69
CA ASP A 251 -0.94 -4.19 -18.08
C ASP A 251 -0.14 -3.00 -18.60
N SER A 252 0.67 -3.22 -19.63
CA SER A 252 1.52 -2.19 -20.23
C SER A 252 2.46 -1.58 -19.18
N VAL A 253 3.14 -2.46 -18.44
CA VAL A 253 4.12 -2.12 -17.41
C VAL A 253 5.50 -2.54 -17.90
N LEU A 254 6.47 -1.63 -17.91
CA LEU A 254 7.88 -1.98 -18.13
C LEU A 254 8.41 -2.65 -16.84
N LEU A 255 9.40 -3.55 -16.86
CA LEU A 255 10.08 -4.17 -15.69
C LEU A 255 9.29 -4.20 -14.34
N PRO A 256 8.09 -4.81 -14.27
CA PRO A 256 7.16 -4.64 -13.15
C PRO A 256 7.68 -5.14 -11.80
N ILE A 257 8.74 -5.96 -11.83
CA ILE A 257 9.41 -6.52 -10.68
C ILE A 257 10.89 -6.41 -10.98
N GLU A 258 11.64 -5.75 -10.10
CA GLU A 258 13.10 -5.71 -10.13
C GLU A 258 13.63 -6.29 -8.82
N THR A 259 14.72 -7.05 -8.87
CA THR A 259 15.32 -7.63 -7.64
C THR A 259 16.82 -7.39 -7.54
N LYS A 260 17.47 -6.99 -8.63
CA LYS A 260 18.94 -6.91 -8.69
C LYS A 260 19.49 -5.73 -7.90
N LEU A 261 18.76 -4.63 -7.84
CA LEU A 261 19.23 -3.41 -7.19
C LEU A 261 19.31 -3.64 -5.68
N ASN A 262 20.54 -3.70 -5.18
CA ASN A 262 20.92 -3.98 -3.79
C ASN A 262 20.44 -5.34 -3.22
N GLY A 263 20.33 -6.38 -4.06
CA GLY A 263 20.19 -7.78 -3.61
C GLY A 263 18.78 -8.25 -3.22
N GLY A 264 17.72 -7.62 -3.72
CA GLY A 264 16.32 -7.97 -3.47
C GLY A 264 15.88 -9.40 -3.85
N TYR A 265 14.70 -9.80 -3.36
CA TYR A 265 14.10 -11.11 -3.65
C TYR A 265 12.57 -11.03 -3.72
N ALA A 266 11.97 -11.83 -4.60
CA ALA A 266 10.52 -11.93 -4.73
C ALA A 266 10.04 -13.37 -4.92
N VAL A 267 8.89 -13.70 -4.32
CA VAL A 267 8.12 -14.91 -4.57
C VAL A 267 6.88 -14.52 -5.36
N GLN A 268 6.79 -14.97 -6.60
CA GLN A 268 5.68 -14.65 -7.50
C GLN A 268 4.72 -15.83 -7.62
N ARG A 269 3.41 -15.55 -7.59
CA ARG A 269 2.35 -16.56 -7.80
C ARG A 269 1.18 -15.97 -8.55
N ASN A 270 0.75 -16.64 -9.63
CA ASN A 270 -0.49 -16.33 -10.36
C ASN A 270 -0.62 -14.87 -10.84
N ASN A 271 0.48 -14.14 -11.04
CA ASN A 271 0.41 -12.79 -11.61
C ASN A 271 0.06 -12.88 -13.11
N LEU A 272 -0.68 -11.89 -13.61
CA LEU A 272 -1.03 -11.75 -15.01
C LEU A 272 -0.27 -10.57 -15.62
N PHE A 273 0.56 -10.86 -16.62
CA PHE A 273 1.34 -9.85 -17.34
C PHE A 273 0.76 -9.67 -18.76
N ILE A 274 0.32 -8.46 -19.06
CA ILE A 274 -0.31 -8.07 -20.34
C ILE A 274 0.54 -6.95 -20.93
N ASN A 275 0.95 -7.07 -22.20
CA ASN A 275 1.79 -6.06 -22.87
C ASN A 275 2.99 -5.58 -22.05
N THR A 276 3.56 -6.49 -21.25
CA THR A 276 4.52 -6.17 -20.18
C THR A 276 5.85 -6.86 -20.48
N THR A 277 6.94 -6.12 -20.31
CA THR A 277 8.30 -6.64 -20.48
C THR A 277 8.89 -6.93 -19.11
N MET A 278 9.18 -8.21 -18.84
CA MET A 278 9.78 -8.64 -17.58
C MET A 278 11.29 -8.40 -17.55
N ASP A 279 11.82 -8.18 -16.34
CA ASP A 279 13.24 -8.38 -16.08
C ASP A 279 13.58 -9.87 -16.19
N THR A 280 14.70 -10.20 -16.82
CA THR A 280 15.20 -11.57 -16.96
C THR A 280 16.00 -12.04 -15.75
N ASP A 281 16.48 -11.11 -14.91
CA ASP A 281 17.42 -11.36 -13.81
C ASP A 281 16.72 -11.37 -12.43
N LEU A 282 15.58 -12.05 -12.33
CA LEU A 282 14.81 -12.12 -11.08
C LEU A 282 15.37 -13.12 -10.07
N VAL A 283 15.59 -12.66 -8.83
CA VAL A 283 16.04 -13.50 -7.72
C VAL A 283 14.83 -13.95 -6.89
N THR A 284 14.69 -15.27 -6.77
CA THR A 284 13.55 -15.87 -6.05
C THR A 284 13.74 -15.81 -4.54
N GLY A 285 12.71 -15.37 -3.82
CA GLY A 285 12.68 -15.38 -2.35
C GLY A 285 12.15 -16.68 -1.73
N THR A 286 12.05 -16.71 -0.40
CA THR A 286 11.57 -17.87 0.39
C THR A 286 10.27 -17.61 1.15
N LEU A 287 9.71 -16.39 1.15
CA LEU A 287 8.44 -16.09 1.83
C LEU A 287 7.26 -16.73 1.08
N THR A 288 6.82 -17.86 1.59
CA THR A 288 5.75 -18.65 0.98
C THR A 288 4.41 -18.51 1.69
N THR A 289 4.39 -17.94 2.90
CA THR A 289 3.19 -17.72 3.73
C THR A 289 3.32 -16.38 4.48
N VAL A 290 2.18 -15.78 4.83
CA VAL A 290 2.11 -14.57 5.67
C VAL A 290 1.37 -14.86 6.98
N PRO A 291 1.66 -14.13 8.08
CA PRO A 291 1.14 -14.45 9.42
C PRO A 291 -0.30 -13.95 9.68
N TYR A 292 -1.13 -13.80 8.65
CA TYR A 292 -2.53 -13.38 8.75
C TYR A 292 -3.38 -14.09 7.71
N THR A 293 -4.69 -14.15 7.95
CA THR A 293 -5.65 -14.68 6.98
C THR A 293 -5.96 -13.63 5.92
N TYR A 294 -6.06 -14.06 4.66
CA TYR A 294 -6.42 -13.22 3.54
C TYR A 294 -7.13 -14.07 2.47
N ALA A 295 -7.86 -13.41 1.58
CA ALA A 295 -8.45 -14.03 0.40
C ALA A 295 -7.74 -13.52 -0.84
N LEU A 296 -7.60 -14.38 -1.85
CA LEU A 296 -7.08 -14.00 -3.16
C LEU A 296 -8.19 -14.04 -4.19
N ASP A 297 -8.35 -12.92 -4.88
CA ASP A 297 -9.13 -12.85 -6.10
C ASP A 297 -8.37 -13.57 -7.22
N ALA A 298 -9.11 -14.17 -8.15
CA ALA A 298 -8.50 -14.71 -9.35
C ALA A 298 -7.87 -13.55 -10.15
N ALA A 299 -6.63 -13.70 -10.61
CA ALA A 299 -5.94 -12.63 -11.33
C ALA A 299 -6.74 -12.11 -12.54
N SER A 300 -7.53 -12.96 -13.21
CA SER A 300 -8.41 -12.58 -14.32
C SER A 300 -9.55 -11.63 -13.95
N THR A 301 -9.94 -11.53 -12.67
CA THR A 301 -11.02 -10.64 -12.20
C THR A 301 -10.49 -9.37 -11.55
N VAL A 302 -9.20 -9.32 -11.22
CA VAL A 302 -8.58 -8.23 -10.44
C VAL A 302 -8.75 -6.89 -11.13
N ALA A 303 -8.40 -6.76 -12.41
CA ALA A 303 -8.51 -5.49 -13.15
C ALA A 303 -9.94 -4.91 -13.04
N THR A 304 -10.96 -5.69 -13.36
CA THR A 304 -12.36 -5.26 -13.28
C THR A 304 -12.81 -4.94 -11.85
N SER A 305 -12.42 -5.74 -10.87
CA SER A 305 -12.81 -5.53 -9.47
C SER A 305 -12.19 -4.25 -8.88
N VAL A 306 -10.91 -4.00 -9.20
CA VAL A 306 -10.12 -2.87 -8.73
C VAL A 306 -10.57 -1.59 -9.42
N GLU A 307 -10.75 -1.57 -10.74
CA GLU A 307 -11.28 -0.40 -11.46
C GLU A 307 -12.65 0.03 -10.95
N LYS A 308 -13.48 -0.93 -10.53
CA LYS A 308 -14.83 -0.66 -10.01
C LYS A 308 -14.83 -0.12 -8.58
N SER A 309 -13.93 -0.60 -7.73
CA SER A 309 -14.09 -0.46 -6.28
C SER A 309 -12.96 0.32 -5.61
N ALA A 310 -11.79 0.46 -6.22
CA ALA A 310 -10.73 1.28 -5.63
C ALA A 310 -11.04 2.78 -5.72
N GLY A 311 -10.58 3.52 -4.70
CA GLY A 311 -10.54 4.98 -4.70
C GLY A 311 -11.62 5.65 -3.85
N ALA A 312 -11.50 6.97 -3.75
CA ALA A 312 -12.43 7.80 -3.01
C ALA A 312 -13.77 7.91 -3.74
N GLY A 313 -14.85 7.87 -2.97
CA GLY A 313 -16.23 7.87 -3.41
C GLY A 313 -16.88 6.50 -3.54
N THR A 314 -16.12 5.40 -3.37
CA THR A 314 -16.69 4.05 -3.34
C THR A 314 -17.32 3.72 -2.00
N VAL A 315 -16.62 4.04 -0.90
CA VAL A 315 -17.16 3.98 0.46
C VAL A 315 -17.62 5.38 0.88
N THR A 316 -18.69 5.51 1.65
CA THR A 316 -19.27 6.82 2.00
C THR A 316 -19.60 6.91 3.47
N PHE A 317 -19.39 8.09 4.08
CA PHE A 317 -19.54 8.37 5.51
C PHE A 317 -20.27 9.69 5.79
#